data_AF-A0A7G9W4X2-F1
#
_entry.id   AF-A0A7G9W4X2-F1
#
_cell.length_a   1.000
_cell.length_b   1.000
_cell.length_c   1.000
_cell.angle_alpha   90.00
_cell.angle_beta   90.00
_cell.angle_gamma   90.00
#
_symmetry.space_group_name_H-M   'P 1'
#
loop_
_entity.id
_entity.type
_entity.pdbx_description
1 polymer ?
#
loop_
_entity_poly.entity_id
_entity_poly.type
_entity_poly.pdbx_seq_one_letter_code
_entity_poly.pdbx_strand_id
1 'polypeptide(L)'
;MTKMVLEMNDWLFNAGLVGFINILKHSEDDITVKEQNVEFKLSVLEGFENKFFTYLIDKYENTLSWYKIVSYEENIKYHNDTNFQEFTEKELIKMNEYLKYVLKYYLSSNSYKAAYPLLENGSDTMKFAKNIDGINLKKNEVVKDRLDDVKEVFTRIQEVISICKRPEYKKYLAAKNVIYNIVKHSWDGVCFLNKQTKEINNYKDYKQYFVKTVEDFAEQDTSKFKYKCFNCHREMKDLNNDLSFINNIGFDVSRKPSHVWEFNNDIAICPVCKLIYSCIPAGFTYVQSKGIFVNDNNSLDRAIRINNRIKSEVHKGHEINRNTTFKGLVASIQEQFRESVKYELADIQVVNLKEDKYMFNILSKRLLNVIKDCQRDLDAITNAGFREVKTYFSIYELAIERVFNNQNMFTLVNKLLTYKLSIPKECRFSNAQVIKLLRINSKILEGMGYMDNNEKDFIKIANASGYYLREEYKSKGSKDKLNGISYRLLNALKTNNKDMFMDTVLNCYLYTQKKVPSVFLEALKDDILYKTIGYSFVTGLIEGKENKIDGGVKND
;
A
#
# COMPACT_ATOMS: atom_id res chain seq x y z
N MET A 1 -19.88 12.42 -36.10
CA MET A 1 -19.60 11.95 -34.72
C MET A 1 -18.59 12.88 -34.09
N THR A 2 -18.95 13.52 -32.98
CA THR A 2 -18.08 14.47 -32.27
C THR A 2 -16.90 13.71 -31.67
N LYS A 3 -15.68 14.04 -32.12
CA LYS A 3 -14.43 13.52 -31.57
C LYS A 3 -14.03 14.39 -30.38
N MET A 4 -13.72 13.78 -29.24
CA MET A 4 -13.22 14.46 -28.04
C MET A 4 -11.72 14.25 -27.90
N VAL A 5 -11.05 15.29 -27.40
CA VAL A 5 -9.63 15.28 -27.03
C VAL A 5 -9.52 15.70 -25.58
N LEU A 6 -8.75 14.94 -24.80
CA LEU A 6 -8.42 15.25 -23.41
C LEU A 6 -6.91 15.25 -23.25
N GLU A 7 -6.38 16.38 -22.79
CA GLU A 7 -4.95 16.59 -22.57
C GLU A 7 -4.59 16.30 -21.11
N MET A 8 -3.35 15.90 -20.87
CA MET A 8 -2.82 15.80 -19.52
C MET A 8 -2.83 17.16 -18.84
N ASN A 9 -3.01 17.18 -17.53
CA ASN A 9 -2.98 18.38 -16.70
C ASN A 9 -2.32 18.06 -15.34
N ASP A 10 -2.98 18.41 -14.23
CA ASP A 10 -2.50 18.12 -12.88
C ASP A 10 -2.53 16.61 -12.56
N TRP A 11 -1.87 16.23 -11.46
CA TRP A 11 -1.73 14.83 -11.05
C TRP A 11 -3.07 14.11 -10.83
N LEU A 12 -4.08 14.82 -10.34
CA LEU A 12 -5.38 14.26 -9.99
C LEU A 12 -6.21 14.05 -11.26
N PHE A 13 -6.17 15.02 -12.17
CA PHE A 13 -6.78 14.87 -13.48
C PHE A 13 -6.10 13.74 -14.27
N ASN A 14 -4.78 13.67 -14.25
CA ASN A 14 -4.01 12.60 -14.89
C ASN A 14 -4.34 11.23 -14.30
N ALA A 15 -4.55 11.12 -12.98
CA ALA A 15 -5.02 9.88 -12.37
C ALA A 15 -6.40 9.48 -12.89
N GLY A 16 -7.33 10.44 -12.98
CA GLY A 16 -8.63 10.23 -13.62
C GLY A 16 -8.53 9.81 -15.08
N LEU A 17 -7.64 10.45 -15.85
CA LEU A 17 -7.43 10.21 -17.28
C LEU A 17 -6.85 8.81 -17.53
N VAL A 18 -5.83 8.42 -16.77
CA VAL A 18 -5.28 7.04 -16.79
C VAL A 18 -6.38 6.04 -16.41
N GLY A 19 -7.20 6.35 -15.41
CA GLY A 19 -8.33 5.50 -15.03
C GLY A 19 -9.38 5.33 -16.12
N PHE A 20 -9.76 6.43 -16.77
CA PHE A 20 -10.69 6.43 -17.90
C PHE A 20 -10.15 5.56 -19.05
N ILE A 21 -8.87 5.74 -19.41
CA ILE A 21 -8.21 4.96 -20.45
C ILE A 21 -8.14 3.47 -20.08
N ASN A 22 -7.87 3.15 -18.81
CA ASN A 22 -7.85 1.77 -18.34
C ASN A 22 -9.23 1.09 -18.49
N ILE A 23 -10.30 1.79 -18.14
CA ILE A 23 -11.69 1.30 -18.27
C ILE A 23 -12.03 1.02 -19.73
N LEU A 24 -11.72 1.97 -20.63
CA LEU A 24 -11.99 1.84 -22.06
C LEU A 24 -11.17 0.73 -22.71
N LYS A 25 -9.87 0.64 -22.40
CA LYS A 25 -9.01 -0.45 -22.91
C LYS A 25 -9.47 -1.84 -22.43
N HIS A 26 -9.95 -1.95 -21.19
CA HIS A 26 -10.51 -3.20 -20.67
C HIS A 26 -11.81 -3.61 -21.38
N SER A 27 -12.54 -2.63 -21.90
CA SER A 27 -13.78 -2.85 -22.66
C SER A 27 -13.54 -2.94 -24.17
N GLU A 28 -12.28 -2.99 -24.60
CA GLU A 28 -11.84 -3.04 -26.01
C GLU A 28 -12.37 -1.87 -26.87
N ASP A 29 -12.63 -0.72 -26.23
CA ASP A 29 -13.07 0.49 -26.93
C ASP A 29 -11.93 1.14 -27.74
N ASP A 30 -12.28 1.67 -28.92
CA ASP A 30 -11.35 2.36 -29.81
C ASP A 30 -11.01 3.77 -29.30
N ILE A 31 -9.76 3.94 -28.87
CA ILE A 31 -9.17 5.21 -28.44
C ILE A 31 -7.76 5.38 -29.00
N THR A 32 -7.38 6.61 -29.30
CA THR A 32 -6.03 6.95 -29.75
C THR A 32 -5.28 7.68 -28.64
N VAL A 33 -4.28 7.02 -28.06
CA VAL A 33 -3.39 7.63 -27.06
C VAL A 33 -2.19 8.24 -27.77
N LYS A 34 -1.98 9.54 -27.60
CA LYS A 34 -0.82 10.29 -28.07
C LYS A 34 0.09 10.62 -26.87
N GLU A 35 1.18 11.34 -27.12
CA GLU A 35 2.17 11.64 -26.08
C GLU A 35 1.56 12.41 -24.88
N GLN A 36 0.71 13.39 -25.12
CA GLN A 36 0.16 14.29 -24.09
C GLN A 36 -1.38 14.34 -24.04
N ASN A 37 -2.07 13.53 -24.85
CA ASN A 37 -3.52 13.52 -24.91
C ASN A 37 -4.10 12.18 -25.36
N VAL A 38 -5.40 12.02 -25.15
CA VAL A 38 -6.20 10.90 -25.67
C VAL A 38 -7.34 11.44 -26.52
N GLU A 39 -7.59 10.77 -27.65
CA GLU A 39 -8.69 11.07 -28.54
C GLU A 39 -9.68 9.90 -28.59
N PHE A 40 -10.97 10.19 -28.54
CA PHE A 40 -12.04 9.19 -28.56
C PHE A 40 -13.34 9.74 -29.16
N LYS A 41 -14.25 8.85 -29.54
CA LYS A 41 -15.61 9.21 -29.97
C LYS A 41 -16.57 9.13 -28.79
N LEU A 42 -17.61 9.96 -28.77
CA LEU A 42 -18.63 9.92 -27.70
C LEU A 42 -19.30 8.56 -27.50
N SER A 43 -19.38 7.73 -28.54
CA SER A 43 -19.94 6.37 -28.46
C SER A 43 -19.25 5.46 -27.45
N VAL A 44 -17.99 5.75 -27.07
CA VAL A 44 -17.30 4.97 -26.01
C VAL A 44 -17.97 5.15 -24.64
N LEU A 45 -18.79 6.19 -24.47
CA LEU A 45 -19.56 6.43 -23.24
C LEU A 45 -20.84 5.57 -23.15
N GLU A 46 -21.23 4.90 -24.23
CA GLU A 46 -22.39 3.99 -24.21
C GLU A 46 -22.13 2.83 -23.22
N GLY A 47 -23.01 2.71 -22.23
CA GLY A 47 -22.90 1.71 -21.17
C GLY A 47 -21.68 1.87 -20.27
N PHE A 48 -21.08 3.07 -20.21
CA PHE A 48 -19.85 3.33 -19.46
C PHE A 48 -19.97 3.00 -17.96
N GLU A 49 -21.17 3.11 -17.37
CA GLU A 49 -21.42 2.65 -16.00
C GLU A 49 -21.08 1.17 -15.80
N ASN A 50 -21.39 0.32 -16.78
CA ASN A 50 -21.05 -1.10 -16.71
C ASN A 50 -19.54 -1.29 -16.88
N LYS A 51 -18.93 -0.59 -17.84
CA LYS A 51 -17.47 -0.63 -18.09
C LYS A 51 -16.69 -0.24 -16.82
N PHE A 52 -17.09 0.83 -16.15
CA PHE A 52 -16.49 1.33 -14.91
C PHE A 52 -16.50 0.27 -13.80
N PHE A 53 -17.66 -0.32 -13.51
CA PHE A 53 -17.79 -1.33 -12.46
C PHE A 53 -17.10 -2.65 -12.84
N THR A 54 -17.25 -3.12 -14.08
CA THR A 54 -16.59 -4.34 -14.56
C THR A 54 -15.08 -4.25 -14.43
N TYR A 55 -14.47 -3.15 -14.88
CA TYR A 55 -13.03 -2.93 -14.71
C TYR A 55 -12.60 -3.06 -13.24
N LEU A 56 -13.28 -2.38 -12.32
CA LEU A 56 -12.92 -2.42 -10.90
C LEU A 56 -13.16 -3.80 -10.27
N ILE A 57 -14.25 -4.48 -10.63
CA ILE A 57 -14.58 -5.80 -10.11
C ILE A 57 -13.53 -6.82 -10.57
N ASP A 58 -13.20 -6.86 -11.85
CA ASP A 58 -12.23 -7.80 -12.41
C ASP A 58 -10.82 -7.53 -11.85
N LYS A 59 -10.45 -6.25 -11.75
CA LYS A 59 -9.11 -5.85 -11.30
C LYS A 59 -8.85 -6.18 -9.84
N TYR A 60 -9.86 -6.09 -9.00
CA TYR A 60 -9.76 -6.26 -7.54
C TYR A 60 -10.47 -7.51 -7.03
N GLU A 61 -10.87 -8.44 -7.92
CA GLU A 61 -11.75 -9.58 -7.62
C GLU A 61 -11.32 -10.34 -6.36
N ASN A 62 -10.05 -10.72 -6.28
CA ASN A 62 -9.48 -11.49 -5.18
C ASN A 62 -9.52 -10.77 -3.81
N THR A 63 -9.71 -9.45 -3.79
CA THR A 63 -9.82 -8.65 -2.56
C THR A 63 -11.26 -8.51 -2.06
N LEU A 64 -12.24 -8.79 -2.92
CA LEU A 64 -13.65 -8.57 -2.63
C LEU A 64 -14.19 -9.61 -1.64
N SER A 65 -15.13 -9.20 -0.77
CA SER A 65 -15.79 -10.17 0.11
C SER A 65 -16.60 -11.20 -0.67
N TRP A 66 -17.08 -10.84 -1.86
CA TRP A 66 -17.73 -11.77 -2.78
C TRP A 66 -16.81 -12.93 -3.16
N TYR A 67 -15.56 -12.63 -3.54
CA TYR A 67 -14.60 -13.66 -3.91
C TYR A 67 -14.27 -14.57 -2.72
N LYS A 68 -14.10 -14.00 -1.52
CA LYS A 68 -13.87 -14.77 -0.28
C LYS A 68 -14.97 -15.80 0.01
N ILE A 69 -16.21 -15.51 -0.38
CA ILE A 69 -17.33 -16.46 -0.26
C ILE A 69 -17.19 -17.55 -1.33
N VAL A 70 -17.09 -17.15 -2.61
CA VAL A 70 -17.19 -18.13 -3.71
C VAL A 70 -15.93 -18.98 -3.87
N SER A 71 -14.76 -18.50 -3.43
CA SER A 71 -13.48 -19.23 -3.52
C SER A 71 -13.42 -20.44 -2.57
N TYR A 72 -14.28 -20.50 -1.55
CA TYR A 72 -14.35 -21.65 -0.65
C TYR A 72 -14.84 -22.93 -1.34
N GLU A 73 -15.45 -22.81 -2.53
CA GLU A 73 -15.81 -23.95 -3.36
C GLU A 73 -14.63 -24.87 -3.67
N GLU A 74 -13.41 -24.32 -3.84
CA GLU A 74 -12.20 -25.11 -4.07
C GLU A 74 -11.89 -26.03 -2.88
N ASN A 75 -12.10 -25.55 -1.64
CA ASN A 75 -11.93 -26.37 -0.44
C ASN A 75 -12.99 -27.48 -0.36
N ILE A 76 -14.25 -27.17 -0.71
CA ILE A 76 -15.31 -28.17 -0.75
C ILE A 76 -15.01 -29.24 -1.80
N LYS A 77 -14.59 -28.82 -3.00
CA LYS A 77 -14.21 -29.72 -4.10
C LYS A 77 -13.08 -30.65 -3.68
N TYR A 78 -12.02 -30.11 -3.07
CA TYR A 78 -10.90 -30.91 -2.55
C TYR A 78 -11.37 -32.04 -1.62
N HIS A 79 -12.19 -31.72 -0.63
CA HIS A 79 -12.67 -32.72 0.32
C HIS A 79 -13.66 -33.72 -0.30
N ASN A 80 -14.49 -33.29 -1.24
CA ASN A 80 -15.34 -34.20 -2.01
C ASN A 80 -14.51 -35.17 -2.85
N ASP A 81 -13.51 -34.68 -3.60
CA ASP A 81 -12.67 -35.48 -4.49
C ASP A 81 -11.82 -36.50 -3.71
N THR A 82 -11.39 -36.14 -2.50
CA THR A 82 -10.67 -37.03 -1.57
C THR A 82 -11.58 -37.92 -0.72
N ASN A 83 -12.90 -37.89 -0.91
CA ASN A 83 -13.88 -38.58 -0.06
C ASN A 83 -13.67 -38.31 1.45
N PHE A 84 -13.26 -37.09 1.80
CA PHE A 84 -13.02 -36.62 3.16
C PHE A 84 -11.94 -37.42 3.92
N GLN A 85 -11.07 -38.17 3.24
CA GLN A 85 -10.01 -38.97 3.87
C GLN A 85 -9.09 -38.12 4.76
N GLU A 86 -8.85 -36.87 4.38
CA GLU A 86 -7.99 -35.92 5.11
C GLU A 86 -8.78 -34.90 5.95
N PHE A 87 -10.09 -35.10 6.15
CA PHE A 87 -10.90 -34.16 6.92
C PHE A 87 -10.67 -34.36 8.43
N THR A 88 -9.91 -33.45 9.04
CA THR A 88 -9.50 -33.50 10.45
C THR A 88 -10.27 -32.46 11.29
N GLU A 89 -10.06 -32.49 12.62
CA GLU A 89 -10.65 -31.49 13.52
C GLU A 89 -10.20 -30.06 13.17
N LYS A 90 -8.98 -29.91 12.66
CA LYS A 90 -8.47 -28.64 12.14
C LYS A 90 -9.28 -28.13 10.95
N GLU A 91 -9.68 -29.01 10.03
CA GLU A 91 -10.52 -28.64 8.89
C GLU A 91 -11.96 -28.34 9.31
N LEU A 92 -12.48 -29.06 10.32
CA LEU A 92 -13.77 -28.74 10.93
C LEU A 92 -13.77 -27.34 11.56
N ILE A 93 -12.71 -26.98 12.29
CA ILE A 93 -12.55 -25.63 12.85
C ILE A 93 -12.53 -24.59 11.73
N LYS A 94 -11.75 -24.80 10.66
CA LYS A 94 -11.69 -23.88 9.52
C LYS A 94 -13.05 -23.72 8.83
N MET A 95 -13.82 -24.80 8.66
CA MET A 95 -15.18 -24.74 8.11
C MET A 95 -16.08 -23.87 8.99
N ASN A 96 -16.07 -24.10 10.31
CA ASN A 96 -16.88 -23.31 11.25
C ASN A 96 -16.45 -21.83 11.27
N GLU A 97 -15.15 -21.56 11.20
CA GLU A 97 -14.61 -20.20 11.08
C GLU A 97 -15.06 -19.55 9.77
N TYR A 98 -15.00 -20.26 8.64
CA TYR A 98 -15.50 -19.78 7.36
C TYR A 98 -17.01 -19.45 7.42
N LEU A 99 -17.84 -20.36 7.94
CA LEU A 99 -19.27 -20.14 8.11
C LEU A 99 -19.55 -18.86 8.91
N LYS A 100 -18.86 -18.68 10.04
CA LYS A 100 -19.09 -17.55 10.95
C LYS A 100 -18.52 -16.23 10.43
N TYR A 101 -17.25 -16.22 10.05
CA TYR A 101 -16.47 -15.01 9.78
C TYR A 101 -16.44 -14.61 8.31
N VAL A 102 -16.86 -15.48 7.40
CA VAL A 102 -16.94 -15.20 5.96
C VAL A 102 -18.39 -15.27 5.49
N LEU A 103 -18.98 -16.46 5.43
CA LEU A 103 -20.29 -16.67 4.81
C LEU A 103 -21.40 -15.84 5.48
N LYS A 104 -21.66 -16.10 6.77
CA LYS A 104 -22.72 -15.41 7.53
C LYS A 104 -22.40 -13.92 7.72
N TYR A 105 -21.14 -13.59 8.00
CA TYR A 105 -20.70 -12.21 8.24
C TYR A 105 -20.95 -11.31 7.02
N TYR A 106 -20.43 -11.69 5.84
CA TYR A 106 -20.54 -10.85 4.65
C TYR A 106 -21.96 -10.82 4.07
N LEU A 107 -22.66 -11.95 4.02
CA LEU A 107 -24.07 -11.98 3.60
C LEU A 107 -24.99 -11.19 4.55
N SER A 108 -24.59 -10.99 5.80
CA SER A 108 -25.34 -10.16 6.75
C SER A 108 -24.88 -8.70 6.78
N SER A 109 -23.87 -8.33 6.01
CA SER A 109 -23.31 -6.98 6.00
C SER A 109 -24.31 -5.95 5.47
N ASN A 110 -24.22 -4.71 5.96
CA ASN A 110 -25.08 -3.61 5.48
C ASN A 110 -24.89 -3.36 3.97
N SER A 111 -23.66 -3.55 3.49
CA SER A 111 -23.30 -3.46 2.09
C SER A 111 -24.12 -4.41 1.22
N TYR A 112 -24.25 -5.68 1.61
CA TYR A 112 -25.00 -6.68 0.84
C TYR A 112 -26.51 -6.55 1.03
N LYS A 113 -26.96 -6.23 2.26
CA LYS A 113 -28.37 -5.93 2.52
C LYS A 113 -28.90 -4.83 1.62
N ALA A 114 -28.11 -3.81 1.35
CA ALA A 114 -28.47 -2.73 0.44
C ALA A 114 -28.58 -3.17 -1.03
N ALA A 115 -28.01 -4.32 -1.42
CA ALA A 115 -28.10 -4.88 -2.76
C ALA A 115 -29.25 -5.88 -2.94
N TYR A 116 -29.73 -6.52 -1.87
CA TYR A 116 -30.80 -7.53 -1.97
C TYR A 116 -32.11 -7.07 -2.62
N PRO A 117 -32.55 -5.80 -2.51
CA PRO A 117 -33.73 -5.34 -3.25
C PRO A 117 -33.58 -5.42 -4.79
N LEU A 118 -32.35 -5.52 -5.30
CA LEU A 118 -32.04 -5.64 -6.72
C LEU A 118 -31.88 -7.11 -7.16
N LEU A 119 -31.99 -8.07 -6.24
CA LEU A 119 -31.68 -9.47 -6.45
C LEU A 119 -32.93 -10.33 -6.21
N GLU A 120 -33.23 -11.19 -7.16
CA GLU A 120 -34.26 -12.22 -7.00
C GLU A 120 -33.91 -13.12 -5.80
N ASN A 121 -34.79 -13.20 -4.80
CA ASN A 121 -34.58 -13.97 -3.56
C ASN A 121 -33.32 -13.56 -2.75
N GLY A 122 -32.86 -12.32 -2.86
CA GLY A 122 -31.68 -11.82 -2.15
C GLY A 122 -31.80 -11.96 -0.62
N SER A 123 -32.93 -11.52 -0.06
CA SER A 123 -33.21 -11.63 1.38
C SER A 123 -33.30 -13.09 1.85
N ASP A 124 -33.80 -13.99 1.01
CA ASP A 124 -33.93 -15.39 1.37
C ASP A 124 -32.60 -16.13 1.28
N THR A 125 -31.71 -15.72 0.37
CA THR A 125 -30.31 -16.19 0.34
C THR A 125 -29.59 -15.87 1.66
N MET A 126 -29.78 -14.66 2.18
CA MET A 126 -29.23 -14.27 3.48
C MET A 126 -29.80 -15.10 4.64
N LYS A 127 -31.12 -15.33 4.66
CA LYS A 127 -31.77 -16.17 5.70
C LYS A 127 -31.27 -17.61 5.61
N PHE A 128 -31.20 -18.17 4.41
CA PHE A 128 -30.73 -19.53 4.17
C PHE A 128 -29.31 -19.71 4.69
N ALA A 129 -28.39 -18.81 4.36
CA ALA A 129 -27.01 -18.85 4.85
C ALA A 129 -26.91 -18.72 6.39
N LYS A 130 -27.78 -17.93 7.02
CA LYS A 130 -27.82 -17.80 8.48
C LYS A 130 -28.22 -19.09 9.18
N ASN A 131 -29.10 -19.87 8.57
CA ASN A 131 -29.63 -21.14 9.10
C ASN A 131 -28.66 -22.32 8.91
N ILE A 132 -27.47 -22.11 8.33
CA ILE A 132 -26.44 -23.16 8.22
C ILE A 132 -25.63 -23.17 9.51
N ASP A 133 -25.92 -24.09 10.43
CA ASP A 133 -25.19 -24.17 11.69
C ASP A 133 -23.84 -24.88 11.53
N GLY A 134 -22.87 -24.44 12.35
CA GLY A 134 -21.59 -25.11 12.46
C GLY A 134 -21.71 -26.39 13.30
N ILE A 135 -20.71 -27.26 13.19
CA ILE A 135 -20.70 -28.55 13.89
C ILE A 135 -19.75 -28.45 15.08
N ASN A 136 -20.25 -28.75 16.29
CA ASN A 136 -19.43 -28.84 17.49
C ASN A 136 -19.35 -30.31 17.93
N LEU A 137 -18.13 -30.80 18.18
CA LEU A 137 -17.91 -32.15 18.69
C LEU A 137 -18.20 -32.19 20.20
N LYS A 138 -18.87 -33.26 20.64
CA LYS A 138 -18.97 -33.59 22.06
C LYS A 138 -17.65 -34.17 22.58
N LYS A 139 -17.44 -34.17 23.90
CA LYS A 139 -16.19 -34.63 24.55
C LYS A 139 -15.68 -36.02 24.13
N ASN A 140 -16.57 -36.90 23.63
CA ASN A 140 -16.25 -38.28 23.26
C ASN A 140 -16.48 -38.58 21.77
N GLU A 141 -16.71 -37.55 20.96
CA GLU A 141 -17.08 -37.68 19.55
C GLU A 141 -15.87 -37.33 18.68
N VAL A 142 -15.60 -38.14 17.66
CA VAL A 142 -14.56 -37.84 16.66
C VAL A 142 -15.20 -37.30 15.39
N VAL A 143 -14.41 -36.57 14.59
CA VAL A 143 -14.88 -35.98 13.32
C VAL A 143 -15.55 -37.00 12.40
N LYS A 144 -15.07 -38.25 12.40
CA LYS A 144 -15.63 -39.35 11.60
C LYS A 144 -17.08 -39.66 11.95
N ASP A 145 -17.49 -39.45 13.21
CA ASP A 145 -18.87 -39.70 13.68
C ASP A 145 -19.86 -38.66 13.13
N ARG A 146 -19.35 -37.52 12.66
CA ARG A 146 -20.13 -36.37 12.17
C ARG A 146 -19.91 -36.07 10.69
N LEU A 147 -19.30 -37.00 9.97
CA LEU A 147 -18.89 -36.78 8.59
C LEU A 147 -20.09 -36.58 7.63
N ASP A 148 -21.24 -37.21 7.91
CA ASP A 148 -22.45 -36.99 7.12
C ASP A 148 -23.05 -35.60 7.36
N ASP A 149 -23.00 -35.08 8.58
CA ASP A 149 -23.39 -33.68 8.84
C ASP A 149 -22.45 -32.70 8.17
N VAL A 150 -21.14 -32.99 8.14
CA VAL A 150 -20.15 -32.17 7.42
C VAL A 150 -20.51 -32.10 5.93
N LYS A 151 -20.85 -33.24 5.31
CA LYS A 151 -21.29 -33.29 3.91
C LYS A 151 -22.58 -32.51 3.68
N GLU A 152 -23.53 -32.58 4.60
CA GLU A 152 -24.77 -31.78 4.51
C GLU A 152 -24.46 -30.27 4.58
N VAL A 153 -23.63 -29.86 5.54
CA VAL A 153 -23.19 -28.46 5.67
C VAL A 153 -22.48 -27.99 4.40
N PHE A 154 -21.56 -28.80 3.85
CA PHE A 154 -20.88 -28.50 2.59
C PHE A 154 -21.86 -28.34 1.43
N THR A 155 -22.85 -29.22 1.30
CA THR A 155 -23.90 -29.12 0.28
C THR A 155 -24.65 -27.79 0.37
N ARG A 156 -25.05 -27.40 1.59
CA ARG A 156 -25.75 -26.13 1.84
C ARG A 156 -24.86 -24.91 1.56
N ILE A 157 -23.55 -24.99 1.87
CA ILE A 157 -22.59 -23.95 1.50
C ILE A 157 -22.48 -23.83 -0.03
N GLN A 158 -22.39 -24.96 -0.75
CA GLN A 158 -22.32 -24.98 -2.21
C GLN A 158 -23.56 -24.34 -2.85
N GLU A 159 -24.76 -24.60 -2.32
CA GLU A 159 -25.98 -23.96 -2.79
C GLU A 159 -25.89 -22.43 -2.66
N VAL A 160 -25.45 -21.91 -1.52
CA VAL A 160 -25.25 -20.45 -1.34
C VAL A 160 -24.20 -19.90 -2.30
N ILE A 161 -23.07 -20.60 -2.48
CA ILE A 161 -22.02 -20.20 -3.42
C ILE A 161 -22.56 -20.16 -4.85
N SER A 162 -23.34 -21.16 -5.26
CA SER A 162 -23.94 -21.22 -6.60
C SER A 162 -24.85 -20.02 -6.89
N ILE A 163 -25.63 -19.59 -5.90
CA ILE A 163 -26.47 -18.39 -5.98
C ILE A 163 -25.58 -17.15 -6.12
N CYS A 164 -24.56 -17.02 -5.27
CA CYS A 164 -23.65 -15.87 -5.28
C CYS A 164 -22.86 -15.75 -6.59
N LYS A 165 -22.59 -16.85 -7.29
CA LYS A 165 -21.90 -16.86 -8.59
C LYS A 165 -22.77 -16.44 -9.77
N ARG A 166 -24.10 -16.39 -9.62
CA ARG A 166 -24.99 -15.93 -10.70
C ARG A 166 -24.58 -14.53 -11.17
N PRO A 167 -24.61 -14.22 -12.47
CA PRO A 167 -24.13 -12.93 -12.99
C PRO A 167 -24.73 -11.71 -12.29
N GLU A 168 -26.05 -11.71 -12.04
CA GLU A 168 -26.74 -10.63 -11.32
C GLU A 168 -26.25 -10.47 -9.87
N TYR A 169 -26.04 -11.57 -9.15
CA TYR A 169 -25.50 -11.56 -7.79
C TYR A 169 -24.07 -11.02 -7.77
N LYS A 170 -23.19 -11.53 -8.64
CA LYS A 170 -21.83 -10.99 -8.78
C LYS A 170 -21.88 -9.49 -9.08
N LYS A 171 -22.69 -9.07 -10.05
CA LYS A 171 -22.84 -7.68 -10.49
C LYS A 171 -23.15 -6.73 -9.33
N TYR A 172 -24.14 -7.02 -8.49
CA TYR A 172 -24.55 -6.09 -7.43
C TYR A 172 -23.75 -6.25 -6.13
N LEU A 173 -23.39 -7.48 -5.73
CA LEU A 173 -22.62 -7.71 -4.52
C LEU A 173 -21.18 -7.21 -4.66
N ALA A 174 -20.53 -7.53 -5.78
CA ALA A 174 -19.16 -7.07 -6.07
C ALA A 174 -19.12 -5.55 -6.29
N ALA A 175 -20.15 -4.95 -6.93
CA ALA A 175 -20.25 -3.50 -7.04
C ALA A 175 -20.25 -2.82 -5.66
N LYS A 176 -21.03 -3.31 -4.70
CA LYS A 176 -21.02 -2.74 -3.34
C LYS A 176 -19.65 -2.89 -2.67
N ASN A 177 -18.92 -3.98 -2.92
CA ASN A 177 -17.55 -4.11 -2.42
C ASN A 177 -16.60 -3.08 -3.00
N VAL A 178 -16.54 -2.92 -4.33
CA VAL A 178 -15.63 -1.96 -4.96
C VAL A 178 -15.97 -0.51 -4.60
N ILE A 179 -17.25 -0.20 -4.39
CA ILE A 179 -17.69 1.13 -3.95
C ILE A 179 -17.00 1.52 -2.63
N TYR A 180 -17.09 0.67 -1.61
CA TYR A 180 -16.58 0.99 -0.29
C TYR A 180 -15.09 0.72 -0.11
N ASN A 181 -14.52 -0.24 -0.85
CA ASN A 181 -13.12 -0.61 -0.72
C ASN A 181 -12.18 0.18 -1.64
N ILE A 182 -12.70 0.75 -2.73
CA ILE A 182 -11.89 1.37 -3.79
C ILE A 182 -12.39 2.79 -4.12
N VAL A 183 -13.64 2.92 -4.55
CA VAL A 183 -14.18 4.20 -5.06
C VAL A 183 -14.21 5.28 -3.98
N LYS A 184 -14.73 4.93 -2.79
CA LYS A 184 -14.90 5.85 -1.65
C LYS A 184 -13.61 6.54 -1.23
N HIS A 185 -12.45 5.93 -1.48
CA HIS A 185 -11.17 6.52 -1.13
C HIS A 185 -10.76 7.70 -2.04
N SER A 186 -11.35 7.81 -3.25
CA SER A 186 -11.09 8.93 -4.16
C SER A 186 -12.11 10.06 -4.01
N TRP A 187 -13.39 9.71 -3.93
CA TRP A 187 -14.49 10.66 -3.87
C TRP A 187 -15.66 10.09 -3.06
N ASP A 188 -16.45 10.96 -2.44
CA ASP A 188 -17.56 10.61 -1.54
C ASP A 188 -18.69 11.66 -1.63
N GLY A 189 -19.84 11.38 -1.01
CA GLY A 189 -20.93 12.35 -0.86
C GLY A 189 -21.79 12.61 -2.10
N VAL A 190 -21.51 11.96 -3.22
CA VAL A 190 -22.27 12.09 -4.48
C VAL A 190 -22.74 10.73 -5.01
N CYS A 191 -23.75 10.74 -5.89
CA CYS A 191 -24.27 9.52 -6.52
C CYS A 191 -24.61 8.44 -5.46
N PHE A 192 -24.22 7.18 -5.68
CA PHE A 192 -24.44 6.05 -4.77
C PHE A 192 -23.72 6.19 -3.42
N LEU A 193 -22.82 7.16 -3.26
CA LEU A 193 -22.17 7.54 -2.00
C LEU A 193 -22.87 8.70 -1.29
N ASN A 194 -23.84 9.36 -1.93
CA ASN A 194 -24.72 10.30 -1.25
C ASN A 194 -25.72 9.54 -0.37
N LYS A 195 -25.68 9.77 0.95
CA LYS A 195 -26.60 9.17 1.92
C LYS A 195 -28.09 9.48 1.66
N GLN A 196 -28.37 10.52 0.88
CA GLN A 196 -29.72 10.95 0.52
C GLN A 196 -30.18 10.40 -0.85
N THR A 197 -29.35 9.66 -1.58
CA THR A 197 -29.76 9.08 -2.87
C THR A 197 -30.95 8.14 -2.67
N LYS A 198 -31.94 8.25 -3.56
CA LYS A 198 -33.10 7.35 -3.61
C LYS A 198 -32.90 6.22 -4.63
N GLU A 199 -31.89 6.34 -5.48
CA GLU A 199 -31.60 5.34 -6.50
C GLU A 199 -30.80 4.20 -5.86
N ILE A 200 -31.40 3.01 -5.79
CA ILE A 200 -30.79 1.83 -5.18
C ILE A 200 -29.78 1.20 -6.15
N ASN A 201 -30.02 1.32 -7.46
CA ASN A 201 -29.16 0.77 -8.49
C ASN A 201 -27.94 1.67 -8.74
N ASN A 202 -26.79 1.29 -8.18
CA ASN A 202 -25.54 2.06 -8.28
C ASN A 202 -25.13 2.33 -9.74
N TYR A 203 -25.42 1.43 -10.69
CA TYR A 203 -25.07 1.59 -12.11
C TYR A 203 -25.89 2.72 -12.73
N LYS A 204 -27.21 2.72 -12.45
CA LYS A 204 -28.12 3.76 -12.93
C LYS A 204 -27.83 5.11 -12.29
N ASP A 205 -27.55 5.14 -10.99
CA ASP A 205 -27.15 6.36 -10.28
C ASP A 205 -25.87 6.94 -10.90
N TYR A 206 -24.84 6.10 -11.14
CA TYR A 206 -23.58 6.54 -11.74
C TYR A 206 -23.77 7.08 -13.16
N LYS A 207 -24.55 6.38 -13.99
CA LYS A 207 -24.90 6.83 -15.34
C LYS A 207 -25.57 8.20 -15.31
N GLN A 208 -26.58 8.37 -14.46
CA GLN A 208 -27.33 9.62 -14.39
C GLN A 208 -26.47 10.79 -13.89
N TYR A 209 -25.60 10.55 -12.91
CA TYR A 209 -24.81 11.59 -12.27
C TYR A 209 -23.58 12.02 -13.11
N PHE A 210 -22.86 11.06 -13.70
CA PHE A 210 -21.58 11.33 -14.39
C PHE A 210 -21.63 11.21 -15.91
N VAL A 211 -22.34 10.23 -16.46
CA VAL A 211 -22.29 9.93 -17.91
C VAL A 211 -23.29 10.79 -18.67
N LYS A 212 -24.55 10.81 -18.21
CA LYS A 212 -25.64 11.52 -18.88
C LYS A 212 -25.37 13.03 -18.96
N THR A 213 -24.73 13.59 -17.94
CA THR A 213 -24.34 15.00 -17.91
C THR A 213 -23.30 15.36 -18.98
N VAL A 214 -22.48 14.41 -19.44
CA VAL A 214 -21.55 14.59 -20.56
C VAL A 214 -22.27 14.51 -21.90
N GLU A 215 -23.18 13.53 -22.06
CA GLU A 215 -24.03 13.40 -23.26
C GLU A 215 -24.84 14.68 -23.48
N ASP A 216 -25.55 15.14 -22.45
CA ASP A 216 -26.39 16.34 -22.52
C ASP A 216 -25.55 17.62 -22.78
N PHE A 217 -24.32 17.67 -22.26
CA PHE A 217 -23.39 18.77 -22.50
C PHE A 217 -22.86 18.78 -23.94
N ALA A 218 -22.63 17.61 -24.53
CA ALA A 218 -22.12 17.49 -25.89
C ALA A 218 -23.13 17.91 -26.98
N GLU A 219 -24.43 17.89 -26.65
CA GLU A 219 -25.52 18.31 -27.54
C GLU A 219 -25.82 19.82 -27.48
N GLN A 220 -25.26 20.54 -26.49
CA GLN A 220 -25.56 21.95 -26.26
C GLN A 220 -24.74 22.90 -27.15
N ASP A 221 -25.36 24.01 -27.57
CA ASP A 221 -24.66 25.14 -28.17
C ASP A 221 -23.93 25.93 -27.08
N THR A 222 -22.60 25.83 -27.09
CA THR A 222 -21.70 26.44 -26.11
C THR A 222 -21.37 27.91 -26.43
N SER A 223 -21.81 28.47 -27.55
CA SER A 223 -21.44 29.83 -27.98
C SER A 223 -21.91 30.94 -27.03
N LYS A 224 -22.94 30.67 -26.22
CA LYS A 224 -23.52 31.62 -25.24
C LYS A 224 -23.03 31.40 -23.81
N PHE A 225 -22.17 30.43 -23.60
CA PHE A 225 -21.63 30.11 -22.28
C PHE A 225 -20.64 31.20 -21.85
N LYS A 226 -20.64 31.51 -20.55
CA LYS A 226 -19.92 32.67 -19.99
C LYS A 226 -18.74 32.28 -19.10
N TYR A 227 -18.74 31.04 -18.63
CA TYR A 227 -17.74 30.54 -17.69
C TYR A 227 -16.82 29.55 -18.39
N LYS A 228 -15.64 29.33 -17.83
CA LYS A 228 -14.69 28.34 -18.35
C LYS A 228 -14.39 27.31 -17.28
N CYS A 229 -14.27 26.06 -17.70
CA CYS A 229 -13.81 24.99 -16.83
C CYS A 229 -12.41 25.31 -16.28
N PHE A 230 -12.27 25.22 -14.96
CA PHE A 230 -11.00 25.44 -14.27
C PHE A 230 -9.88 24.53 -14.80
N ASN A 231 -10.19 23.28 -15.17
CA ASN A 231 -9.21 22.29 -15.58
C ASN A 231 -8.95 22.23 -17.10
N CYS A 232 -9.97 22.30 -17.95
CA CYS A 232 -9.79 22.12 -19.41
C CYS A 232 -10.20 23.34 -20.24
N HIS A 233 -10.57 24.44 -19.60
CA HIS A 233 -10.97 25.71 -20.23
C HIS A 233 -12.17 25.63 -21.21
N ARG A 234 -12.87 24.49 -21.29
CA ARG A 234 -14.14 24.39 -22.04
C ARG A 234 -15.16 25.35 -21.48
N GLU A 235 -15.95 25.94 -22.36
CA GLU A 235 -17.04 26.84 -21.99
C GLU A 235 -18.11 26.12 -21.16
N MET A 236 -18.71 26.85 -20.21
CA MET A 236 -19.69 26.36 -19.24
C MET A 236 -20.81 27.37 -19.00
N LYS A 237 -22.02 26.85 -18.79
CA LYS A 237 -23.22 27.65 -18.53
C LYS A 237 -23.26 28.26 -17.13
N ASP A 238 -22.80 27.50 -16.13
CA ASP A 238 -22.82 27.85 -14.71
C ASP A 238 -21.62 27.21 -13.99
N LEU A 239 -21.43 27.57 -12.71
CA LEU A 239 -20.32 27.09 -11.86
C LEU A 239 -20.78 26.05 -10.82
N ASN A 240 -21.89 25.33 -11.07
CA ASN A 240 -22.48 24.42 -10.09
C ASN A 240 -21.65 23.14 -9.85
N ASN A 241 -20.78 22.78 -10.77
CA ASN A 241 -19.93 21.59 -10.66
C ASN A 241 -18.61 21.93 -9.98
N ASP A 242 -18.61 21.98 -8.65
CA ASP A 242 -17.40 22.15 -7.85
C ASP A 242 -16.61 20.82 -7.66
N LEU A 243 -15.49 20.91 -6.96
CA LEU A 243 -14.60 19.77 -6.63
C LEU A 243 -14.88 19.17 -5.25
N SER A 244 -15.95 19.57 -4.55
CA SER A 244 -16.23 19.18 -3.15
C SER A 244 -16.44 17.68 -2.97
N PHE A 245 -16.83 16.98 -4.03
CA PHE A 245 -17.03 15.54 -4.02
C PHE A 245 -15.73 14.73 -3.99
N ILE A 246 -14.60 15.34 -4.37
CA ILE A 246 -13.28 14.69 -4.32
C ILE A 246 -12.71 14.83 -2.93
N ASN A 247 -12.32 13.71 -2.33
CA ASN A 247 -11.86 13.67 -0.95
C ASN A 247 -10.64 14.58 -0.75
N ASN A 248 -10.71 15.47 0.25
CA ASN A 248 -9.61 16.36 0.66
C ASN A 248 -9.04 17.27 -0.45
N ILE A 249 -9.83 17.57 -1.49
CA ILE A 249 -9.46 18.50 -2.57
C ILE A 249 -10.35 19.74 -2.55
N GLY A 250 -11.66 19.56 -2.74
CA GLY A 250 -12.62 20.67 -2.72
C GLY A 250 -13.10 21.04 -1.31
N PHE A 251 -13.97 22.04 -1.26
CA PHE A 251 -14.66 22.48 -0.04
C PHE A 251 -16.15 22.70 -0.34
N ASP A 252 -16.99 22.73 0.69
CA ASP A 252 -18.41 23.04 0.57
C ASP A 252 -18.59 24.50 0.18
N VAL A 253 -18.74 24.76 -1.13
CA VAL A 253 -18.85 26.12 -1.69
C VAL A 253 -20.05 26.87 -1.11
N SER A 254 -21.15 26.16 -0.82
CA SER A 254 -22.39 26.77 -0.32
C SER A 254 -22.27 27.21 1.14
N ARG A 255 -21.54 26.46 1.97
CA ARG A 255 -21.45 26.71 3.42
C ARG A 255 -20.14 27.32 3.88
N LYS A 256 -19.09 27.27 3.07
CA LYS A 256 -17.73 27.73 3.41
C LYS A 256 -17.13 28.66 2.35
N PRO A 257 -17.80 29.78 2.01
CA PRO A 257 -17.31 30.69 0.98
C PRO A 257 -15.99 31.39 1.37
N SER A 258 -15.62 31.41 2.65
CA SER A 258 -14.37 32.01 3.15
C SER A 258 -13.09 31.32 2.69
N HIS A 259 -13.19 30.16 2.04
CA HIS A 259 -12.03 29.49 1.43
C HIS A 259 -11.61 30.07 0.09
N VAL A 260 -12.42 30.98 -0.50
CA VAL A 260 -12.13 31.62 -1.79
C VAL A 260 -11.93 33.12 -1.62
N TRP A 261 -11.08 33.69 -2.46
CA TRP A 261 -10.88 35.13 -2.54
C TRP A 261 -12.21 35.86 -2.76
N GLU A 262 -12.44 36.92 -1.99
CA GLU A 262 -13.68 37.73 -2.04
C GLU A 262 -14.99 36.94 -1.91
N PHE A 263 -14.94 35.73 -1.35
CA PHE A 263 -16.12 34.86 -1.20
C PHE A 263 -16.79 34.48 -2.54
N ASN A 264 -16.09 34.66 -3.66
CA ASN A 264 -16.60 34.39 -5.00
C ASN A 264 -15.92 33.15 -5.60
N ASN A 265 -16.64 32.03 -5.68
CA ASN A 265 -16.07 30.79 -6.21
C ASN A 265 -16.04 30.79 -7.74
N ASP A 266 -14.84 30.80 -8.30
CA ASP A 266 -14.55 30.62 -9.72
C ASP A 266 -14.02 29.21 -10.04
N ILE A 267 -13.88 28.34 -9.02
CA ILE A 267 -13.40 26.97 -9.18
C ILE A 267 -14.58 26.04 -9.47
N ALA A 268 -14.82 25.78 -10.76
CA ALA A 268 -15.77 24.78 -11.23
C ALA A 268 -15.27 24.02 -12.47
N ILE A 269 -15.82 22.84 -12.70
CA ILE A 269 -15.39 21.93 -13.76
C ILE A 269 -16.54 21.57 -14.72
N CYS A 270 -16.21 21.33 -15.99
CA CYS A 270 -17.22 20.90 -16.96
C CYS A 270 -17.63 19.45 -16.69
N PRO A 271 -18.80 19.00 -17.20
CA PRO A 271 -19.25 17.63 -17.06
C PRO A 271 -18.23 16.59 -17.52
N VAL A 272 -17.47 16.89 -18.58
CA VAL A 272 -16.41 15.99 -19.10
C VAL A 272 -15.33 15.79 -18.03
N CYS A 273 -14.78 16.86 -17.46
CA CYS A 273 -13.79 16.74 -16.39
C CYS A 273 -14.35 16.05 -15.15
N LYS A 274 -15.62 16.27 -14.82
CA LYS A 274 -16.29 15.60 -13.70
C LYS A 274 -16.35 14.08 -13.89
N LEU A 275 -16.67 13.62 -15.11
CA LEU A 275 -16.61 12.20 -15.46
C LEU A 275 -15.18 11.65 -15.32
N ILE A 276 -14.16 12.39 -15.81
CA ILE A 276 -12.76 11.95 -15.70
C ILE A 276 -12.30 11.84 -14.25
N TYR A 277 -12.64 12.81 -13.38
CA TYR A 277 -12.34 12.69 -11.96
C TYR A 277 -13.07 11.52 -11.29
N SER A 278 -14.27 11.15 -11.75
CA SER A 278 -14.93 9.95 -11.23
C SER A 278 -14.13 8.66 -11.49
N CYS A 279 -13.22 8.67 -12.48
CA CYS A 279 -12.36 7.56 -12.87
C CYS A 279 -11.03 7.48 -12.10
N ILE A 280 -10.74 8.40 -11.16
CA ILE A 280 -9.53 8.34 -10.29
C ILE A 280 -9.31 6.94 -9.68
N PRO A 281 -10.32 6.23 -9.16
CA PRO A 281 -10.11 4.90 -8.58
C PRO A 281 -9.54 3.87 -9.57
N ALA A 282 -9.80 4.03 -10.86
CA ALA A 282 -9.25 3.16 -11.90
C ALA A 282 -7.81 3.54 -12.31
N GLY A 283 -7.35 4.76 -11.99
CA GLY A 283 -5.98 5.21 -12.21
C GLY A 283 -5.03 4.78 -11.10
N PHE A 284 -5.48 4.85 -9.85
CA PHE A 284 -4.70 4.43 -8.68
C PHE A 284 -4.55 2.90 -8.59
N THR A 285 -3.53 2.47 -7.84
CA THR A 285 -3.39 1.10 -7.34
C THR A 285 -3.66 1.09 -5.84
N TYR A 286 -4.54 0.20 -5.37
CA TYR A 286 -4.95 0.14 -3.96
C TYR A 286 -4.47 -1.13 -3.28
N VAL A 287 -4.06 -0.98 -2.01
CA VAL A 287 -3.78 -2.06 -1.08
C VAL A 287 -4.40 -1.68 0.26
N GLN A 288 -5.50 -2.35 0.62
CA GLN A 288 -6.32 -1.97 1.78
C GLN A 288 -6.75 -0.49 1.64
N SER A 289 -6.64 0.32 2.70
CA SER A 289 -6.96 1.75 2.70
C SER A 289 -5.86 2.66 2.16
N LYS A 290 -4.93 2.13 1.35
CA LYS A 290 -3.78 2.88 0.82
C LYS A 290 -3.77 2.81 -0.68
N GLY A 291 -3.47 3.93 -1.32
CA GLY A 291 -3.39 4.07 -2.77
C GLY A 291 -2.00 4.55 -3.19
N ILE A 292 -1.60 4.20 -4.40
CA ILE A 292 -0.45 4.79 -5.07
C ILE A 292 -0.76 5.12 -6.52
N PHE A 293 -0.26 6.27 -6.98
CA PHE A 293 -0.28 6.69 -8.37
C PHE A 293 1.05 7.34 -8.74
N VAL A 294 1.54 7.06 -9.93
CA VAL A 294 2.75 7.67 -10.48
C VAL A 294 2.37 8.61 -11.61
N ASN A 295 2.57 9.90 -11.40
CA ASN A 295 2.27 10.96 -12.35
C ASN A 295 3.52 11.25 -13.21
N ASP A 296 3.67 10.54 -14.33
CA ASP A 296 4.59 10.93 -15.41
C ASP A 296 3.88 11.93 -16.32
N ASN A 297 4.06 13.22 -16.06
CA ASN A 297 3.48 14.31 -16.85
C ASN A 297 4.15 14.51 -18.23
N ASN A 298 5.23 13.79 -18.53
CA ASN A 298 5.93 13.91 -19.80
C ASN A 298 5.37 12.94 -20.86
N SER A 299 4.62 11.91 -20.47
CA SER A 299 3.96 11.02 -21.44
C SER A 299 2.80 10.26 -20.81
N LEU A 300 1.62 10.41 -21.41
CA LEU A 300 0.40 9.71 -21.02
C LEU A 300 0.56 8.19 -21.14
N ASP A 301 1.15 7.75 -22.24
CA ASP A 301 1.43 6.34 -22.52
C ASP A 301 2.40 5.73 -21.49
N ARG A 302 3.45 6.46 -21.06
CA ARG A 302 4.30 6.02 -19.94
C ARG A 302 3.54 6.00 -18.62
N ALA A 303 2.75 7.04 -18.31
CA ALA A 303 1.94 7.07 -17.08
C ALA A 303 0.99 5.86 -16.99
N ILE A 304 0.34 5.49 -18.11
CA ILE A 304 -0.51 4.29 -18.19
C ILE A 304 0.32 3.02 -17.92
N ARG A 305 1.46 2.85 -18.59
CA ARG A 305 2.32 1.67 -18.41
C ARG A 305 2.82 1.52 -16.98
N ILE A 306 3.34 2.58 -16.37
CA ILE A 306 3.85 2.55 -14.99
C ILE A 306 2.77 2.07 -14.04
N ASN A 307 1.62 2.76 -14.06
CA ASN A 307 0.56 2.49 -13.09
C ASN A 307 -0.04 1.10 -13.28
N ASN A 308 -0.21 0.64 -14.53
CA ASN A 308 -0.69 -0.72 -14.79
C ASN A 308 0.32 -1.79 -14.38
N ARG A 309 1.62 -1.52 -14.49
CA ARG A 309 2.67 -2.43 -14.01
C ARG A 309 2.66 -2.53 -12.48
N ILE A 310 2.65 -1.40 -11.78
CA ILE A 310 2.53 -1.36 -10.31
C ILE A 310 1.31 -2.15 -9.87
N LYS A 311 0.18 -1.91 -10.54
CA LYS A 311 -1.06 -2.64 -10.29
C LYS A 311 -0.86 -4.14 -10.49
N SER A 312 -0.27 -4.58 -11.59
CA SER A 312 -0.03 -6.01 -11.84
C SER A 312 0.86 -6.67 -10.77
N GLU A 313 1.94 -6.01 -10.34
CA GLU A 313 2.89 -6.55 -9.37
C GLU A 313 2.30 -6.62 -7.96
N VAL A 314 1.51 -5.61 -7.57
CA VAL A 314 0.80 -5.61 -6.28
C VAL A 314 -0.18 -6.78 -6.18
N HIS A 315 -0.85 -7.14 -7.28
CA HIS A 315 -1.86 -8.20 -7.29
C HIS A 315 -1.29 -9.61 -7.54
N LYS A 316 -0.02 -9.75 -7.95
CA LYS A 316 0.67 -11.05 -8.09
C LYS A 316 1.18 -11.63 -6.77
N GLY A 317 1.39 -10.80 -5.74
CA GLY A 317 1.89 -11.26 -4.45
C GLY A 317 0.83 -12.04 -3.67
N HIS A 318 1.10 -13.30 -3.33
CA HIS A 318 0.23 -14.15 -2.50
C HIS A 318 -0.02 -13.59 -1.08
N GLU A 319 0.78 -12.62 -0.62
CA GLU A 319 0.54 -11.86 0.62
C GLU A 319 0.48 -10.35 0.32
N ILE A 320 -0.72 -9.79 0.30
CA ILE A 320 -0.96 -8.36 0.14
C ILE A 320 -0.57 -7.64 1.45
N ASN A 321 0.67 -7.15 1.53
CA ASN A 321 1.15 -6.29 2.62
C ASN A 321 1.67 -4.95 2.07
N ARG A 322 1.76 -3.88 2.87
CA ARG A 322 2.30 -2.56 2.48
C ARG A 322 3.66 -2.63 1.78
N ASN A 323 4.49 -3.62 2.15
CA ASN A 323 5.74 -3.91 1.48
C ASN A 323 5.55 -4.17 -0.03
N THR A 324 4.43 -4.74 -0.48
CA THR A 324 4.16 -5.05 -1.89
C THR A 324 3.87 -3.81 -2.74
N THR A 325 3.25 -2.76 -2.19
CA THR A 325 3.01 -1.51 -2.93
C THR A 325 4.33 -0.80 -3.25
N PHE A 326 5.20 -0.68 -2.24
CA PHE A 326 6.53 -0.09 -2.43
C PHE A 326 7.44 -0.99 -3.27
N LYS A 327 7.39 -2.31 -3.09
CA LYS A 327 8.13 -3.24 -3.97
C LYS A 327 7.65 -3.19 -5.41
N GLY A 328 6.33 -3.13 -5.63
CA GLY A 328 5.72 -2.99 -6.95
C GLY A 328 6.11 -1.67 -7.63
N LEU A 329 6.11 -0.57 -6.87
CA LEU A 329 6.65 0.72 -7.32
C LEU A 329 8.13 0.60 -7.71
N VAL A 330 8.98 0.11 -6.81
CA VAL A 330 10.41 -0.05 -7.05
C VAL A 330 10.68 -0.94 -8.27
N ALA A 331 10.01 -2.07 -8.39
CA ALA A 331 10.15 -2.99 -9.52
C ALA A 331 9.73 -2.34 -10.84
N SER A 332 8.59 -1.64 -10.85
CA SER A 332 8.08 -0.94 -12.05
C SER A 332 9.03 0.15 -12.50
N ILE A 333 9.60 0.90 -11.55
CA ILE A 333 10.59 1.92 -11.86
C ILE A 333 11.88 1.29 -12.42
N GLN A 334 12.40 0.25 -11.77
CA GLN A 334 13.65 -0.41 -12.17
C GLN A 334 13.60 -1.05 -13.56
N GLU A 335 12.42 -1.51 -14.01
CA GLU A 335 12.23 -2.10 -15.35
C GLU A 335 12.25 -1.00 -16.43
N GLN A 336 11.56 0.12 -16.21
CA GLN A 336 11.57 1.25 -17.14
C GLN A 336 12.94 1.92 -17.31
N PHE A 337 13.77 1.92 -16.26
CA PHE A 337 15.17 2.35 -16.36
C PHE A 337 16.02 1.49 -17.28
N ARG A 338 15.65 0.22 -17.52
CA ARG A 338 16.36 -0.66 -18.45
C ARG A 338 15.94 -0.41 -19.89
N GLU A 339 14.72 0.10 -20.10
CA GLU A 339 14.12 0.31 -21.43
C GLU A 339 14.42 1.69 -22.03
N SER A 340 14.86 2.69 -21.25
CA SER A 340 15.09 4.04 -21.78
C SER A 340 16.39 4.70 -21.30
N VAL A 341 17.20 5.13 -22.28
CA VAL A 341 18.33 6.07 -22.11
C VAL A 341 17.83 7.49 -21.74
N LYS A 342 16.53 7.76 -21.91
CA LYS A 342 15.87 9.08 -21.71
C LYS A 342 15.32 9.35 -20.30
N TYR A 343 15.81 8.67 -19.27
CA TYR A 343 15.53 9.06 -17.86
C TYR A 343 16.32 10.31 -17.42
N GLU A 344 16.89 11.06 -18.35
CA GLU A 344 17.91 12.04 -18.04
C GLU A 344 17.44 13.19 -17.15
N LEU A 345 16.13 13.52 -17.09
CA LEU A 345 15.69 14.78 -16.45
C LEU A 345 14.30 14.81 -15.78
N ALA A 346 13.54 13.71 -15.66
CA ALA A 346 12.16 13.80 -15.15
C ALA A 346 12.04 13.50 -13.63
N ASP A 347 11.66 14.51 -12.86
CA ASP A 347 11.18 14.38 -11.49
C ASP A 347 9.78 13.76 -11.48
N ILE A 348 9.72 12.43 -11.42
CA ILE A 348 8.44 11.70 -11.43
C ILE A 348 7.73 11.90 -10.09
N GLN A 349 6.52 12.44 -10.12
CA GLN A 349 5.72 12.63 -8.92
C GLN A 349 4.99 11.33 -8.55
N VAL A 350 5.21 10.84 -7.33
CA VAL A 350 4.46 9.74 -6.74
C VAL A 350 3.47 10.31 -5.75
N VAL A 351 2.20 9.94 -5.94
CA VAL A 351 1.10 10.31 -5.07
C VAL A 351 0.70 9.09 -4.25
N ASN A 352 0.89 9.19 -2.93
CA ASN A 352 0.49 8.18 -1.97
C ASN A 352 -0.79 8.62 -1.27
N LEU A 353 -1.79 7.74 -1.24
CA LEU A 353 -3.00 7.92 -0.45
C LEU A 353 -2.89 7.07 0.82
N LYS A 354 -3.00 7.68 1.99
CA LYS A 354 -2.99 6.99 3.29
C LYS A 354 -4.01 7.64 4.20
N GLU A 355 -4.96 6.84 4.71
CA GLU A 355 -6.02 7.34 5.61
C GLU A 355 -6.74 8.56 5.00
N ASP A 356 -7.10 8.42 3.72
CA ASP A 356 -7.74 9.42 2.86
C ASP A 356 -6.92 10.70 2.61
N LYS A 357 -5.66 10.79 3.08
CA LYS A 357 -4.77 11.95 2.83
C LYS A 357 -3.77 11.66 1.70
N TYR A 358 -3.61 12.62 0.80
CA TYR A 358 -2.59 12.60 -0.24
C TYR A 358 -1.23 13.07 0.30
N MET A 359 -0.19 12.30 0.02
CA MET A 359 1.20 12.59 0.29
C MET A 359 1.98 12.55 -1.02
N PHE A 360 2.83 13.55 -1.25
CA PHE A 360 3.57 13.70 -2.50
C PHE A 360 5.04 13.40 -2.27
N ASN A 361 5.62 12.59 -3.16
CA ASN A 361 7.04 12.31 -3.22
C ASN A 361 7.55 12.56 -4.63
N ILE A 362 8.76 13.08 -4.76
CA ILE A 362 9.42 13.26 -6.06
C ILE A 362 10.50 12.20 -6.20
N LEU A 363 10.38 11.37 -7.24
CA LEU A 363 11.38 10.38 -7.59
C LEU A 363 12.45 11.01 -8.46
N SER A 364 13.44 11.61 -7.82
CA SER A 364 14.64 12.09 -8.50
C SER A 364 15.47 10.91 -9.03
N LYS A 365 16.21 11.11 -10.13
CA LYS A 365 17.20 10.14 -10.66
C LYS A 365 18.12 9.58 -9.58
N ARG A 366 18.54 10.44 -8.67
CA ARG A 366 19.41 10.10 -7.55
C ARG A 366 18.76 9.10 -6.60
N LEU A 367 17.51 9.33 -6.22
CA LEU A 367 16.76 8.42 -5.36
C LEU A 367 16.64 7.02 -5.99
N LEU A 368 16.41 7.01 -7.31
CA LEU A 368 16.24 5.80 -8.08
C LEU A 368 17.55 5.00 -8.16
N ASN A 369 18.68 5.70 -8.26
CA ASN A 369 20.01 5.08 -8.14
C ASN A 369 20.24 4.48 -6.74
N VAL A 370 19.85 5.17 -5.65
CA VAL A 370 19.95 4.61 -4.29
C VAL A 370 19.15 3.31 -4.17
N ILE A 371 17.92 3.30 -4.67
CA ILE A 371 17.05 2.10 -4.63
C ILE A 371 17.66 0.95 -5.45
N LYS A 372 18.19 1.25 -6.64
CA LYS A 372 18.85 0.27 -7.51
C LYS A 372 20.11 -0.31 -6.86
N ASP A 373 21.00 0.53 -6.37
CA ASP A 373 22.29 0.12 -5.78
C ASP A 373 22.10 -0.64 -4.46
N CYS A 374 21.06 -0.29 -3.71
CA CYS A 374 20.77 -0.89 -2.41
C CYS A 374 19.76 -2.05 -2.47
N GLN A 375 19.36 -2.54 -3.65
CA GLN A 375 18.31 -3.57 -3.76
C GLN A 375 18.53 -4.77 -2.84
N ARG A 376 19.74 -5.35 -2.86
CA ARG A 376 20.09 -6.50 -2.00
C ARG A 376 20.01 -6.18 -0.50
N ASP A 377 20.36 -4.96 -0.12
CA ASP A 377 20.34 -4.52 1.28
C ASP A 377 18.90 -4.22 1.73
N LEU A 378 18.06 -3.68 0.84
CA LEU A 378 16.62 -3.50 1.03
C LEU A 378 15.89 -4.85 1.16
N ASP A 379 16.22 -5.82 0.31
CA ASP A 379 15.63 -7.17 0.38
C ASP A 379 15.93 -7.84 1.73
N ALA A 380 17.16 -7.72 2.21
CA ALA A 380 17.61 -8.29 3.47
C ALA A 380 16.88 -7.75 4.72
N ILE A 381 16.27 -6.55 4.64
CA ILE A 381 15.50 -5.94 5.73
C ILE A 381 13.99 -6.10 5.59
N THR A 382 13.49 -6.78 4.55
CA THR A 382 12.03 -6.96 4.29
C THR A 382 11.29 -7.51 5.51
N ASN A 383 11.86 -8.53 6.15
CA ASN A 383 11.24 -9.25 7.28
C ASN A 383 11.69 -8.71 8.64
N ALA A 384 12.41 -7.58 8.65
CA ALA A 384 12.94 -6.98 9.85
C ALA A 384 11.92 -6.00 10.44
N GLY A 385 11.76 -6.01 11.77
CA GLY A 385 10.83 -5.12 12.43
C GLY A 385 10.94 -5.13 13.95
N PHE A 386 10.12 -4.31 14.60
CA PHE A 386 10.03 -4.28 16.05
C PHE A 386 8.59 -3.99 16.48
N ARG A 387 8.26 -4.35 17.73
CA ARG A 387 7.01 -3.98 18.36
C ARG A 387 7.22 -2.84 19.34
N GLU A 388 6.31 -1.89 19.31
CA GLU A 388 6.24 -0.82 20.28
C GLU A 388 4.79 -0.76 20.76
N VAL A 389 4.62 -0.97 22.07
CA VAL A 389 3.30 -1.17 22.70
C VAL A 389 2.57 -2.36 22.07
N LYS A 390 1.55 -2.13 21.24
CA LYS A 390 0.77 -3.18 20.55
C LYS A 390 0.89 -3.09 19.02
N THR A 391 1.76 -2.23 18.51
CA THR A 391 1.91 -1.97 17.09
C THR A 391 3.23 -2.53 16.58
N TYR A 392 3.17 -3.25 15.46
CA TYR A 392 4.36 -3.73 14.76
C TYR A 392 4.82 -2.70 13.72
N PHE A 393 6.12 -2.44 13.70
CA PHE A 393 6.77 -1.52 12.76
C PHE A 393 7.74 -2.30 11.86
N SER A 394 7.54 -2.20 10.55
CA SER A 394 8.43 -2.76 9.53
C SER A 394 9.64 -1.84 9.32
N ILE A 395 10.85 -2.37 9.49
CA ILE A 395 12.09 -1.60 9.23
C ILE A 395 12.20 -1.26 7.74
N TYR A 396 11.76 -2.17 6.85
CA TYR A 396 11.70 -1.91 5.42
C TYR A 396 10.83 -0.69 5.09
N GLU A 397 9.62 -0.62 5.65
CA GLU A 397 8.72 0.53 5.43
C GLU A 397 9.37 1.84 5.89
N LEU A 398 9.93 1.86 7.10
CA LEU A 398 10.58 3.04 7.67
C LEU A 398 11.83 3.46 6.88
N ALA A 399 12.57 2.49 6.34
CA ALA A 399 13.74 2.73 5.51
C ALA A 399 13.35 3.35 4.16
N ILE A 400 12.36 2.76 3.49
CA ILE A 400 11.86 3.22 2.19
C ILE A 400 11.21 4.60 2.29
N GLU A 401 10.45 4.88 3.35
CA GLU A 401 9.88 6.22 3.59
C GLU A 401 10.98 7.29 3.71
N ARG A 402 12.07 6.97 4.43
CA ARG A 402 13.23 7.86 4.53
C ARG A 402 13.97 8.04 3.21
N VAL A 403 14.10 6.97 2.42
CA VAL A 403 14.63 7.00 1.06
C VAL A 403 13.80 7.97 0.23
N PHE A 404 12.47 7.80 0.12
CA PHE A 404 11.59 8.69 -0.64
C PHE A 404 11.60 10.15 -0.16
N ASN A 405 11.90 10.40 1.11
CA ASN A 405 11.97 11.74 1.69
C ASN A 405 13.39 12.33 1.72
N ASN A 406 14.40 11.67 1.14
CA ASN A 406 15.82 12.06 1.23
C ASN A 406 16.31 12.29 2.67
N GLN A 407 15.82 11.48 3.62
CA GLN A 407 16.15 11.58 5.03
C GLN A 407 17.22 10.56 5.42
N ASN A 408 18.21 11.00 6.20
CA ASN A 408 19.18 10.08 6.79
C ASN A 408 18.49 9.13 7.80
N MET A 409 19.14 8.01 8.09
CA MET A 409 18.62 6.92 8.91
C MET A 409 19.19 6.88 10.32
N PHE A 410 20.03 7.84 10.73
CA PHE A 410 20.72 7.81 12.03
C PHE A 410 19.76 7.69 13.20
N THR A 411 18.63 8.44 13.18
CA THR A 411 17.63 8.35 14.25
C THR A 411 16.91 7.00 14.28
N LEU A 412 16.71 6.34 13.13
CA LEU A 412 16.16 4.99 13.06
C LEU A 412 17.17 3.97 13.60
N VAL A 413 18.42 4.02 13.14
CA VAL A 413 19.51 3.15 13.62
C VAL A 413 19.66 3.28 15.13
N ASN A 414 19.68 4.51 15.66
CA ASN A 414 19.75 4.76 17.10
C ASN A 414 18.58 4.08 17.84
N LYS A 415 17.34 4.27 17.38
CA LYS A 415 16.15 3.65 17.98
C LYS A 415 16.27 2.13 18.00
N LEU A 416 16.68 1.52 16.87
CA LEU A 416 16.85 0.07 16.77
C LEU A 416 17.90 -0.45 17.76
N LEU A 417 19.07 0.17 17.82
CA LEU A 417 20.13 -0.26 18.74
C LEU A 417 19.75 -0.06 20.21
N THR A 418 19.07 1.04 20.54
CA THR A 418 18.51 1.25 21.89
C THR A 418 17.48 0.16 22.24
N TYR A 419 16.57 -0.18 21.32
CA TYR A 419 15.52 -1.17 21.56
C TYR A 419 16.09 -2.57 21.72
N LYS A 420 17.16 -2.88 20.97
CA LYS A 420 17.88 -4.14 21.13
C LYS A 420 18.53 -4.30 22.51
N LEU A 421 18.88 -3.19 23.17
CA LEU A 421 19.40 -3.20 24.54
C LEU A 421 18.30 -3.21 25.60
N SER A 422 17.20 -2.47 25.40
CA SER A 422 16.16 -2.27 26.41
C SER A 422 15.03 -3.30 26.36
N ILE A 423 14.56 -3.64 25.15
CA ILE A 423 13.42 -4.51 24.89
C ILE A 423 13.72 -5.56 23.78
N PRO A 424 14.77 -6.39 23.94
CA PRO A 424 15.21 -7.31 22.88
C PRO A 424 14.13 -8.30 22.43
N LYS A 425 13.21 -8.70 23.31
CA LYS A 425 12.11 -9.62 22.98
C LYS A 425 11.14 -9.06 21.93
N GLU A 426 11.02 -7.73 21.85
CA GLU A 426 10.16 -7.04 20.89
C GLU A 426 10.88 -6.75 19.56
N CYS A 427 12.17 -7.08 19.45
CA CYS A 427 12.98 -6.83 18.28
C CYS A 427 13.06 -8.08 17.39
N ARG A 428 12.58 -7.96 16.15
CA ARG A 428 12.69 -8.99 15.11
C ARG A 428 13.69 -8.54 14.05
N PHE A 429 14.93 -8.30 14.45
CA PHE A 429 16.02 -7.96 13.52
C PHE A 429 17.41 -8.32 14.05
N SER A 430 18.32 -8.62 13.12
CA SER A 430 19.73 -8.95 13.40
C SER A 430 20.65 -7.73 13.30
N ASN A 431 21.88 -7.83 13.83
CA ASN A 431 22.88 -6.77 13.65
C ASN A 431 23.27 -6.63 12.17
N ALA A 432 23.29 -7.75 11.43
CA ALA A 432 23.55 -7.73 10.00
C ALA A 432 22.53 -6.85 9.25
N GLN A 433 21.26 -6.91 9.65
CA GLN A 433 20.20 -6.05 9.09
C GLN A 433 20.39 -4.57 9.46
N VAL A 434 20.87 -4.25 10.66
CA VAL A 434 21.24 -2.86 11.01
C VAL A 434 22.43 -2.36 10.17
N ILE A 435 23.41 -3.22 9.90
CA ILE A 435 24.51 -2.89 8.98
C ILE A 435 24.00 -2.66 7.55
N LYS A 436 23.01 -3.43 7.08
CA LYS A 436 22.36 -3.14 5.80
C LYS A 436 21.72 -1.76 5.79
N LEU A 437 21.03 -1.40 6.87
CA LEU A 437 20.43 -0.06 7.01
C LEU A 437 21.48 1.07 6.98
N LEU A 438 22.63 0.87 7.62
CA LEU A 438 23.75 1.83 7.58
C LEU A 438 24.36 1.96 6.17
N ARG A 439 24.42 0.88 5.38
CA ARG A 439 24.86 0.93 3.98
C ARG A 439 23.88 1.70 3.10
N ILE A 440 22.58 1.48 3.29
CA ILE A 440 21.54 2.25 2.60
C ILE A 440 21.68 3.73 2.95
N ASN A 441 21.87 4.06 4.23
CA ASN A 441 22.08 5.43 4.68
C ASN A 441 23.30 6.09 4.04
N SER A 442 24.43 5.38 3.95
CA SER A 442 25.63 5.87 3.28
C SER A 442 25.36 6.19 1.81
N LYS A 443 24.57 5.37 1.10
CA LYS A 443 24.15 5.68 -0.27
C LYS A 443 23.22 6.89 -0.38
N ILE A 444 22.32 7.09 0.57
CA ILE A 444 21.51 8.32 0.63
C ILE A 444 22.43 9.53 0.76
N LEU A 445 23.37 9.50 1.72
CA LEU A 445 24.29 10.60 2.01
C LEU A 445 25.26 10.88 0.86
N GLU A 446 25.78 9.84 0.20
CA GLU A 446 26.60 9.96 -1.01
C GLU A 446 25.84 10.73 -2.10
N GLY A 447 24.59 10.35 -2.35
CA GLY A 447 23.77 11.10 -3.28
C GLY A 447 23.55 12.56 -2.85
N MET A 448 23.58 12.89 -1.55
CA MET A 448 23.41 14.27 -1.06
C MET A 448 24.67 15.11 -1.28
N GLY A 449 25.78 14.51 -1.72
CA GLY A 449 27.09 15.15 -1.70
C GLY A 449 27.68 15.25 -0.29
N TYR A 450 27.18 14.45 0.66
CA TYR A 450 27.66 14.44 2.05
C TYR A 450 28.72 13.36 2.32
N MET A 451 28.96 12.43 1.38
CA MET A 451 29.90 11.32 1.53
C MET A 451 30.51 10.92 0.18
N ASP A 452 31.78 10.47 0.19
CA ASP A 452 32.48 9.95 -0.98
C ASP A 452 32.40 8.42 -1.08
N ASN A 453 32.54 7.87 -2.30
CA ASN A 453 32.34 6.43 -2.59
C ASN A 453 33.30 5.48 -1.83
N ASN A 454 34.44 5.98 -1.34
CA ASN A 454 35.46 5.20 -0.64
C ASN A 454 35.13 4.92 0.84
N GLU A 455 34.07 5.52 1.38
CA GLU A 455 33.75 5.50 2.81
C GLU A 455 32.97 4.24 3.26
N LYS A 456 32.58 3.36 2.34
CA LYS A 456 31.87 2.10 2.65
C LYS A 456 32.71 1.11 3.46
N ASP A 457 34.03 1.16 3.33
CA ASP A 457 34.92 0.31 4.12
C ASP A 457 34.89 0.67 5.61
N PHE A 458 34.60 1.93 5.95
CA PHE A 458 34.50 2.35 7.35
C PHE A 458 33.38 1.64 8.09
N ILE A 459 32.24 1.39 7.45
CA ILE A 459 31.12 0.63 8.05
C ILE A 459 31.61 -0.78 8.43
N LYS A 460 32.32 -1.46 7.53
CA LYS A 460 32.82 -2.83 7.74
C LYS A 460 33.90 -2.86 8.82
N ILE A 461 34.89 -1.96 8.74
CA ILE A 461 36.01 -1.89 9.67
C ILE A 461 35.54 -1.54 11.08
N ALA A 462 34.66 -0.54 11.22
CA ALA A 462 34.11 -0.14 12.51
C ALA A 462 33.26 -1.26 13.13
N ASN A 463 32.40 -1.92 12.33
CA ASN A 463 31.61 -3.04 12.80
C ASN A 463 32.47 -4.22 13.29
N ALA A 464 33.50 -4.59 12.53
CA ALA A 464 34.46 -5.62 12.94
C ALA A 464 35.20 -5.22 14.22
N SER A 465 35.61 -3.95 14.33
CA SER A 465 36.27 -3.42 15.54
C SER A 465 35.40 -3.58 16.79
N GLY A 466 34.10 -3.27 16.68
CA GLY A 466 33.15 -3.46 17.78
C GLY A 466 32.92 -4.93 18.12
N TYR A 467 32.85 -5.80 17.10
CA TYR A 467 32.76 -7.25 17.29
C TYR A 467 33.97 -7.80 18.07
N TYR A 468 35.20 -7.50 17.63
CA TYR A 468 36.40 -7.99 18.29
C TYR A 468 36.53 -7.45 19.71
N LEU A 469 36.19 -6.18 19.93
CA LEU A 469 36.19 -5.62 21.29
C LEU A 469 35.20 -6.35 22.20
N ARG A 470 34.00 -6.71 21.69
CA ARG A 470 33.05 -7.53 22.44
C ARG A 470 33.65 -8.89 22.82
N GLU A 471 34.27 -9.59 21.89
CA GLU A 471 34.86 -10.91 22.15
C GLU A 471 35.98 -10.83 23.20
N GLU A 472 36.78 -9.76 23.19
CA GLU A 472 37.78 -9.50 24.24
C GLU A 472 37.13 -9.30 25.62
N TYR A 473 36.04 -8.53 25.71
CA TYR A 473 35.28 -8.39 26.96
C TYR A 473 34.68 -9.72 27.45
N LYS A 474 34.25 -10.59 26.54
CA LYS A 474 33.78 -11.95 26.89
C LYS A 474 34.90 -12.81 27.44
N SER A 475 36.08 -12.80 26.80
CA SER A 475 37.24 -13.56 27.25
C SER A 475 37.67 -13.17 28.68
N LYS A 476 37.43 -11.91 29.07
CA LYS A 476 37.69 -11.38 30.43
C LYS A 476 36.50 -11.52 31.39
N GLY A 477 35.46 -12.27 31.04
CA GLY A 477 34.27 -12.47 31.89
C GLY A 477 33.46 -11.19 32.17
N SER A 478 33.63 -10.13 31.38
CA SER A 478 33.05 -8.80 31.63
C SER A 478 31.95 -8.43 30.62
N LYS A 479 31.25 -9.43 30.08
CA LYS A 479 30.16 -9.25 29.10
C LYS A 479 29.06 -8.31 29.60
N ASP A 480 28.72 -8.36 30.89
CA ASP A 480 27.63 -7.55 31.45
C ASP A 480 27.89 -6.04 31.38
N LYS A 481 29.16 -5.61 31.34
CA LYS A 481 29.55 -4.20 31.20
C LYS A 481 29.21 -3.62 29.83
N LEU A 482 29.11 -4.47 28.80
CA LEU A 482 28.92 -4.05 27.41
C LEU A 482 27.59 -3.33 27.17
N ASN A 483 26.53 -3.68 27.90
CA ASN A 483 25.25 -2.99 27.76
C ASN A 483 25.35 -1.53 28.22
N GLY A 484 25.94 -1.28 29.40
CA GLY A 484 26.13 0.08 29.92
C GLY A 484 27.07 0.91 29.06
N ILE A 485 28.14 0.30 28.53
CA ILE A 485 29.04 0.94 27.56
C ILE A 485 28.26 1.31 26.29
N SER A 486 27.48 0.37 25.73
CA SER A 486 26.71 0.59 24.50
C SER A 486 25.69 1.73 24.67
N TYR A 487 25.00 1.82 25.82
CA TYR A 487 24.09 2.94 26.10
C TYR A 487 24.82 4.29 26.14
N ARG A 488 25.99 4.37 26.78
CA ARG A 488 26.79 5.60 26.81
C ARG A 488 27.22 6.03 25.40
N LEU A 489 27.69 5.09 24.59
CA LEU A 489 28.06 5.35 23.20
C LEU A 489 26.86 5.80 22.34
N LEU A 490 25.70 5.15 22.47
CA LEU A 490 24.49 5.56 21.76
C LEU A 490 24.02 6.96 22.17
N ASN A 491 24.09 7.30 23.45
CA ASN A 491 23.75 8.63 23.92
C ASN A 491 24.72 9.68 23.34
N ALA A 492 26.02 9.41 23.36
CA ALA A 492 27.03 10.29 22.78
C ALA A 492 26.81 10.49 21.26
N LEU A 493 26.43 9.44 20.53
CA LEU A 493 26.10 9.54 19.10
C LEU A 493 24.82 10.35 18.86
N LYS A 494 23.79 10.15 19.68
CA LYS A 494 22.51 10.87 19.59
C LYS A 494 22.67 12.35 19.87
N THR A 495 23.48 12.73 20.85
CA THR A 495 23.74 14.14 21.24
C THR A 495 24.93 14.77 20.51
N ASN A 496 25.54 14.04 19.57
CA ASN A 496 26.71 14.48 18.81
C ASN A 496 27.94 14.84 19.66
N ASN A 497 28.07 14.20 20.83
CA ASN A 497 29.17 14.46 21.78
C ASN A 497 30.37 13.54 21.46
N LYS A 498 31.30 14.03 20.63
CA LYS A 498 32.50 13.30 20.19
C LYS A 498 33.46 12.98 21.34
N ASP A 499 33.61 13.90 22.29
CA ASP A 499 34.51 13.74 23.44
C ASP A 499 34.06 12.57 24.31
N MET A 500 32.79 12.55 24.71
CA MET A 500 32.21 11.46 25.49
C MET A 500 32.32 10.11 24.77
N PHE A 501 32.14 10.09 23.45
CA PHE A 501 32.30 8.89 22.65
C PHE A 501 33.74 8.39 22.66
N MET A 502 34.70 9.26 22.35
CA MET A 502 36.13 8.91 22.32
C MET A 502 36.65 8.50 23.69
N ASP A 503 36.29 9.22 24.75
CA ASP A 503 36.64 8.85 26.13
C ASP A 503 36.13 7.44 26.46
N THR A 504 34.91 7.11 26.05
CA THR A 504 34.34 5.77 26.26
C THR A 504 35.10 4.72 25.46
N VAL A 505 35.41 4.99 24.19
CA VAL A 505 36.15 4.07 23.31
C VAL A 505 37.57 3.83 23.83
N LEU A 506 38.33 4.89 24.16
CA LEU A 506 39.70 4.81 24.67
C LEU A 506 39.75 4.00 25.96
N ASN A 507 38.82 4.23 26.89
CA ASN A 507 38.72 3.45 28.12
C ASN A 507 38.45 1.95 27.87
N CYS A 508 37.64 1.61 26.87
CA CYS A 508 37.40 0.22 26.50
C CYS A 508 38.64 -0.48 25.92
N TYR A 509 39.38 0.21 25.06
CA TYR A 509 40.61 -0.32 24.47
C TYR A 509 41.76 -0.40 25.50
N LEU A 510 41.81 0.54 26.44
CA LEU A 510 42.71 0.49 27.59
C LEU A 510 42.41 -0.72 28.49
N TYR A 511 41.14 -0.96 28.82
CA TYR A 511 40.72 -2.11 29.62
C TYR A 511 41.07 -3.46 28.96
N THR A 512 40.93 -3.55 27.64
CA THR A 512 41.29 -4.76 26.88
C THR A 512 42.77 -4.86 26.54
N GLN A 513 43.55 -3.79 26.78
CA GLN A 513 44.97 -3.68 26.40
C GLN A 513 45.20 -3.90 24.89
N LYS A 514 44.28 -3.38 24.07
CA LYS A 514 44.37 -3.48 22.61
C LYS A 514 44.60 -2.11 21.99
N LYS A 515 45.22 -2.09 20.81
CA LYS A 515 45.42 -0.87 20.03
C LYS A 515 44.07 -0.34 19.55
N VAL A 516 43.86 0.97 19.71
CA VAL A 516 42.68 1.66 19.18
C VAL A 516 42.73 1.63 17.64
N PRO A 517 41.67 1.16 16.97
CA PRO A 517 41.57 1.15 15.51
C PRO A 517 41.67 2.56 14.90
N SER A 518 42.43 2.70 13.82
CA SER A 518 42.64 3.98 13.15
C SER A 518 41.37 4.57 12.53
N VAL A 519 40.34 3.75 12.28
CA VAL A 519 39.04 4.23 11.76
C VAL A 519 38.40 5.30 12.65
N PHE A 520 38.73 5.34 13.95
CA PHE A 520 38.23 6.39 14.83
C PHE A 520 38.87 7.77 14.59
N LEU A 521 40.02 7.85 13.92
CA LEU A 521 40.60 9.13 13.49
C LEU A 521 39.72 9.78 12.41
N GLU A 522 39.15 8.96 11.52
CA GLU A 522 38.22 9.41 10.48
C GLU A 522 36.91 9.92 11.10
N ALA A 523 36.45 9.28 12.18
CA ALA A 523 35.25 9.71 12.92
C ALA A 523 35.38 11.11 13.54
N LEU A 524 36.60 11.65 13.68
CA LEU A 524 36.80 12.99 14.22
C LEU A 524 36.69 14.10 13.16
N LYS A 525 36.80 13.75 11.86
CA LYS A 525 36.87 14.73 10.77
C LYS A 525 35.56 15.50 10.58
N ASP A 526 34.43 14.81 10.61
CA ASP A 526 33.10 15.42 10.50
C ASP A 526 32.01 14.58 11.19
N ASP A 527 30.82 15.17 11.33
CA ASP A 527 29.71 14.60 12.10
C ASP A 527 29.01 13.42 11.41
N ILE A 528 29.05 13.35 10.09
CA ILE A 528 28.45 12.27 9.31
C ILE A 528 29.34 11.03 9.39
N LEU A 529 30.66 11.18 9.23
CA LEU A 529 31.62 10.11 9.45
C LEU A 529 31.58 9.64 10.91
N TYR A 530 31.55 10.57 11.87
CA TYR A 530 31.38 10.27 13.29
C TYR A 530 30.20 9.33 13.54
N LYS A 531 29.00 9.69 13.06
CA LYS A 531 27.80 8.88 13.25
C LYS A 531 27.86 7.58 12.48
N THR A 532 28.37 7.58 11.25
CA THR A 532 28.48 6.37 10.43
C THR A 532 29.41 5.35 11.07
N ILE A 533 30.61 5.76 11.50
CA ILE A 533 31.59 4.90 12.16
C ILE A 533 31.06 4.48 13.53
N GLY A 534 30.56 5.43 14.32
CA GLY A 534 30.10 5.19 15.67
C GLY A 534 28.93 4.22 15.76
N TYR A 535 27.88 4.42 14.95
CA TYR A 535 26.76 3.47 14.90
C TYR A 535 27.17 2.10 14.34
N SER A 536 28.09 2.04 13.37
CA SER A 536 28.62 0.77 12.86
C SER A 536 29.37 -0.01 13.93
N PHE A 537 30.21 0.69 14.70
CA PHE A 537 30.96 0.14 15.83
C PHE A 537 30.03 -0.39 16.92
N VAL A 538 29.07 0.42 17.37
CA VAL A 538 28.10 0.00 18.41
C VAL A 538 27.26 -1.19 17.94
N THR A 539 26.91 -1.26 16.65
CA THR A 539 26.22 -2.42 16.07
C THR A 539 27.06 -3.70 16.18
N GLY A 540 28.38 -3.61 16.09
CA GLY A 540 29.29 -4.74 16.30
C GLY A 540 29.43 -5.11 17.78
N LEU A 541 29.41 -4.10 18.65
CA LEU A 541 29.57 -4.25 20.10
C LEU A 541 28.35 -4.90 20.78
N ILE A 542 27.13 -4.58 20.33
CA ILE A 542 25.89 -5.11 20.91
C ILE A 542 25.70 -6.56 20.49
N GLU A 543 25.51 -7.48 21.43
CA GLU A 543 25.30 -8.90 21.11
C GLU A 543 23.82 -9.24 20.85
N GLY A 544 22.88 -8.44 21.36
CA GLY A 544 21.50 -8.89 21.55
C GLY A 544 21.45 -9.94 22.67
N LYS A 545 20.42 -9.90 23.52
CA LYS A 545 20.23 -10.98 24.50
C LYS A 545 19.74 -12.21 23.75
N GLU A 546 20.39 -13.35 23.95
CA GLU A 546 19.85 -14.65 23.50
C GLU A 546 18.47 -14.84 24.11
N ASN A 547 17.50 -15.22 23.28
CA ASN A 547 16.23 -15.69 23.77
C ASN A 547 16.53 -16.93 24.62
N LYS A 548 16.34 -16.85 25.94
CA LYS A 548 16.13 -18.05 26.74
C LYS A 548 14.90 -18.72 26.12
N ILE A 549 15.14 -19.79 25.39
CA ILE A 549 14.11 -20.74 25.01
C ILE A 549 13.69 -21.35 26.34
N ASP A 550 12.55 -20.92 26.87
CA ASP A 550 11.92 -21.66 27.96
C ASP A 550 11.68 -23.07 27.43
N GLY A 551 12.33 -24.04 28.06
CA GLY A 551 12.27 -25.44 27.69
C GLY A 551 10.84 -25.96 27.82
N GLY A 552 10.10 -25.89 26.72
CA GLY A 552 8.92 -26.71 26.51
C GLY A 552 9.39 -28.14 26.28
N VAL A 553 9.18 -28.98 27.29
CA VAL A 553 9.34 -30.43 27.24
C VAL A 553 8.67 -30.96 25.97
N LYS A 554 9.47 -31.58 25.10
CA LYS A 554 8.95 -32.53 24.11
C LYS A 554 8.36 -33.69 24.90
N ASN A 555 7.05 -33.83 24.88
CA ASN A 555 6.42 -35.13 25.06
C ASN A 555 5.93 -35.56 23.68
N ASP A 556 6.28 -36.82 23.39
CA ASP A 556 6.14 -37.55 22.14
C ASP A 556 4.73 -37.54 21.53
#